data_AF-A0A8J7T239-F1
#
_entry.id   AF-A0A8J7T239-F1
#
_cell.length_a   1.000
_cell.length_b   1.000
_cell.length_c   1.000
_cell.angle_alpha   90.00
_cell.angle_beta   90.00
_cell.angle_gamma   90.00
#
_symmetry.space_group_name_H-M   'P 1'
#
loop_
_entity.id
_entity.type
_entity.pdbx_description
1 polymer ?
#
loop_
_entity_poly.entity_id
_entity_poly.type
_entity_poly.pdbx_seq_one_letter_code
_entity_poly.pdbx_strand_id
1 'polypeptide(L)'
;AHGTHVMDLAAGEDSDGKCENRPLVCVQLPATVTADTSGGDLHTYALDALEYIFLRAQEIGDKYGISDVPVVVNFSYGMVGGPHDGTSELERAIDALVAWRRTVKNAPTAVVLPSGNSYLSRCHAKIEFEAPGDEAVLPWRIPPDDWTSSYVEIWMPYRDPPSGTGHRVEVTVETPGGAVFTPGIGEDPSTVHEWRSGADAVCSVRYIYVPADTDRGLFLVRVAPTFSLDPAATTAPAGTWKVRIKNVAMPKGAPIQVWVLRDDTLFGHPRRGRQSYFDAPCYERFDHMGRPEQKDQPGCPVQRTSLQNAIGTGDAPAVIGAFLRKEMAPAEYSAGGPITPPRGAPAAHRAGPDAMAVGDDSIVLHGVLAAGSRSGSVVAMNGTSVAAPQITRLVAKLMAENKPSDRRAVQAVAERQEDGPPPRPNRPTPQRGGAGRILLPPRTRVPR
;
A
#
# COMPACT_ATOMS: atom_id res chain seq x y z
N ALA A 1 -16.03 6.26 11.69
CA ALA A 1 -15.19 7.39 12.15
C ALA A 1 -14.09 7.76 11.17
N HIS A 2 -13.39 6.78 10.55
CA HIS A 2 -12.28 7.05 9.62
C HIS A 2 -12.62 8.05 8.51
N GLY A 3 -13.67 7.80 7.72
CA GLY A 3 -14.06 8.71 6.63
C GLY A 3 -14.39 10.14 7.06
N THR A 4 -15.03 10.33 8.23
CA THR A 4 -15.31 11.67 8.79
C THR A 4 -14.01 12.42 9.10
N HIS A 5 -13.06 11.73 9.74
CA HIS A 5 -11.77 12.31 10.11
C HIS A 5 -10.95 12.72 8.87
N VAL A 6 -10.90 11.83 7.87
CA VAL A 6 -10.23 12.09 6.59
C VAL A 6 -10.87 13.27 5.85
N MET A 7 -12.20 13.36 5.83
CA MET A 7 -12.93 14.46 5.20
C MET A 7 -12.62 15.81 5.86
N ASP A 8 -12.56 15.87 7.19
CA ASP A 8 -12.23 17.10 7.93
C ASP A 8 -10.81 17.60 7.64
N LEU A 9 -9.85 16.69 7.54
CA LEU A 9 -8.47 17.03 7.16
C LEU A 9 -8.37 17.51 5.71
N ALA A 10 -9.16 16.93 4.80
CA ALA A 10 -9.17 17.29 3.39
C ALA A 10 -9.88 18.62 3.12
N ALA A 11 -11.00 18.87 3.79
CA ALA A 11 -11.92 19.94 3.39
C ALA A 11 -12.68 20.63 4.52
N GLY A 12 -12.45 20.26 5.79
CA GLY A 12 -13.12 20.93 6.89
C GLY A 12 -12.72 22.40 6.98
N GLU A 13 -13.66 23.25 7.40
CA GLU A 13 -13.43 24.67 7.63
C GLU A 13 -13.77 25.02 9.08
N ASP A 14 -13.31 26.18 9.54
CA ASP A 14 -13.65 26.68 10.88
C ASP A 14 -15.13 27.10 10.88
N SER A 15 -15.80 27.11 12.04
CA SER A 15 -17.25 27.33 12.11
C SER A 15 -17.71 28.70 11.61
N ASP A 16 -16.82 29.69 11.63
CA ASP A 16 -17.00 31.03 11.07
C ASP A 16 -16.52 31.12 9.60
N GLY A 17 -15.75 30.14 9.13
CA GLY A 17 -15.28 30.00 7.77
C GLY A 17 -16.38 29.48 6.84
N LYS A 18 -16.90 30.35 5.98
CA LYS A 18 -17.78 29.92 4.88
C LYS A 18 -16.97 29.64 3.62
N CYS A 19 -16.76 28.36 3.29
CA CYS A 19 -16.28 27.95 1.97
C CYS A 19 -17.46 27.47 1.12
N GLU A 20 -18.05 28.37 0.34
CA GLU A 20 -19.22 28.07 -0.51
C GLU A 20 -18.84 27.60 -1.93
N ASN A 21 -17.55 27.63 -2.27
CA ASN A 21 -17.03 27.39 -3.62
C ASN A 21 -16.21 26.09 -3.76
N ARG A 22 -16.28 25.19 -2.79
CA ARG A 22 -15.64 23.85 -2.83
C ARG A 22 -16.65 22.77 -2.45
N PRO A 23 -17.49 22.32 -3.39
CA PRO A 23 -18.47 21.29 -3.12
C PRO A 23 -17.77 19.97 -2.78
N LEU A 24 -18.36 19.20 -1.84
CA LEU A 24 -17.87 17.90 -1.43
C LEU A 24 -18.72 16.79 -2.04
N VAL A 25 -18.05 15.80 -2.61
CA VAL A 25 -18.67 14.54 -3.04
C VAL A 25 -18.10 13.43 -2.17
N CYS A 26 -18.96 12.75 -1.42
CA CYS A 26 -18.58 11.65 -0.56
C CYS A 26 -19.09 10.34 -1.15
N VAL A 27 -18.23 9.32 -1.18
CA VAL A 27 -18.60 7.96 -1.56
C VAL A 27 -18.28 7.02 -0.41
N GLN A 28 -19.27 6.23 0.01
CA GLN A 28 -19.11 5.20 1.02
C GLN A 28 -19.15 3.85 0.31
N LEU A 29 -18.01 3.14 0.31
CA LEU A 29 -17.96 1.76 -0.19
C LEU A 29 -18.69 0.81 0.77
N PRO A 30 -19.14 -0.37 0.30
CA PRO A 30 -19.74 -1.36 1.19
C PRO A 30 -18.80 -1.74 2.34
N ALA A 31 -19.36 -1.91 3.55
CA ALA A 31 -18.58 -2.17 4.75
C ALA A 31 -17.76 -3.48 4.66
N THR A 32 -18.23 -4.47 3.90
CA THR A 32 -17.53 -5.73 3.64
C THR A 32 -16.26 -5.51 2.82
N VAL A 33 -16.33 -4.68 1.78
CA VAL A 33 -15.19 -4.31 0.93
C VAL A 33 -14.16 -3.52 1.73
N THR A 34 -14.62 -2.58 2.58
CA THR A 34 -13.71 -1.87 3.48
C THR A 34 -13.08 -2.80 4.51
N ALA A 35 -13.83 -3.77 5.05
CA ALA A 35 -13.32 -4.71 6.04
C ALA A 35 -12.34 -5.74 5.47
N ASP A 36 -12.41 -6.03 4.16
CA ASP A 36 -11.47 -6.90 3.47
C ASP A 36 -10.17 -6.16 3.15
N THR A 37 -9.17 -6.34 4.02
CA THR A 37 -7.86 -5.69 3.86
C THR A 37 -6.97 -6.34 2.81
N SER A 38 -7.34 -7.50 2.28
CA SER A 38 -6.60 -8.15 1.19
C SER A 38 -6.66 -7.32 -0.10
N GLY A 39 -7.74 -6.56 -0.28
CA GLY A 39 -7.99 -5.75 -1.46
C GLY A 39 -8.72 -6.46 -2.59
N GLY A 40 -9.16 -7.71 -2.39
CA GLY A 40 -9.75 -8.56 -3.44
C GLY A 40 -10.92 -7.90 -4.17
N ASP A 41 -11.87 -7.32 -3.44
CA ASP A 41 -13.05 -6.67 -4.03
C ASP A 41 -12.86 -5.15 -4.27
N LEU A 42 -11.75 -4.56 -3.82
CA LEU A 42 -11.61 -3.09 -3.82
C LEU A 42 -11.66 -2.49 -5.23
N HIS A 43 -11.12 -3.20 -6.23
CA HIS A 43 -10.99 -2.72 -7.59
C HIS A 43 -12.32 -2.24 -8.18
N THR A 44 -13.35 -3.10 -8.22
CA THR A 44 -14.65 -2.79 -8.83
C THR A 44 -15.29 -1.55 -8.17
N TYR A 45 -15.37 -1.55 -6.83
CA TYR A 45 -16.02 -0.47 -6.10
C TYR A 45 -15.24 0.85 -6.15
N ALA A 46 -13.90 0.80 -6.28
CA ALA A 46 -13.09 1.98 -6.45
C ALA A 46 -13.33 2.66 -7.80
N LEU A 47 -13.49 1.88 -8.88
CA LEU A 47 -13.82 2.42 -10.20
C LEU A 47 -15.21 3.06 -10.22
N ASP A 48 -16.23 2.36 -9.71
CA ASP A 48 -17.58 2.89 -9.60
C ASP A 48 -17.60 4.20 -8.80
N ALA A 49 -16.80 4.29 -7.73
CA ALA A 49 -16.67 5.50 -6.93
C ALA A 49 -16.05 6.67 -7.70
N LEU A 50 -15.00 6.43 -8.50
CA LEU A 50 -14.37 7.45 -9.32
C LEU A 50 -15.32 7.95 -10.41
N GLU A 51 -16.00 7.04 -11.10
CA GLU A 51 -17.00 7.39 -12.11
C GLU A 51 -18.14 8.21 -11.50
N TYR A 52 -18.65 7.80 -10.34
CA TYR A 52 -19.67 8.55 -9.61
C TYR A 52 -19.18 9.96 -9.26
N ILE A 53 -17.97 10.12 -8.74
CA ILE A 53 -17.40 11.43 -8.42
C ILE A 53 -17.34 12.31 -9.67
N PHE A 54 -16.92 11.76 -10.81
CA PHE A 54 -16.80 12.50 -12.05
C PHE A 54 -18.15 12.89 -12.65
N LEU A 55 -19.17 12.03 -12.53
CA LEU A 55 -20.55 12.35 -12.90
C LEU A 55 -21.09 13.48 -12.01
N ARG A 56 -20.90 13.40 -10.69
CA ARG A 56 -21.32 14.46 -9.76
C ARG A 56 -20.61 15.78 -10.07
N ALA A 57 -19.32 15.75 -10.41
CA ALA A 57 -18.59 16.95 -10.80
C ALA A 57 -19.16 17.60 -12.07
N GLN A 58 -19.61 16.80 -13.05
CA GLN A 58 -20.30 17.31 -14.23
C GLN A 58 -21.64 17.97 -13.87
N GLU A 59 -22.48 17.30 -13.07
CA GLU A 59 -23.78 17.85 -12.65
C GLU A 59 -23.65 19.16 -11.85
N ILE A 60 -22.63 19.24 -10.99
CA ILE A 60 -22.26 20.48 -10.30
C ILE A 60 -21.86 21.55 -11.32
N GLY A 61 -21.02 21.20 -12.28
CA GLY A 61 -20.61 22.08 -13.37
C GLY A 61 -21.80 22.64 -14.13
N ASP A 62 -22.71 21.78 -14.59
CA ASP A 62 -23.91 22.14 -15.34
C ASP A 62 -24.81 23.10 -14.54
N LYS A 63 -24.99 22.83 -13.24
CA LYS A 63 -25.77 23.70 -12.34
C LYS A 63 -25.20 25.11 -12.22
N TYR A 64 -23.87 25.25 -12.25
CA TYR A 64 -23.19 26.54 -12.07
C TYR A 64 -22.65 27.14 -13.38
N GLY A 65 -22.91 26.51 -14.54
CA GLY A 65 -22.40 26.95 -15.84
C GLY A 65 -20.88 26.83 -15.99
N ILE A 66 -20.25 25.85 -15.33
CA ILE A 66 -18.81 25.59 -15.35
C ILE A 66 -18.55 24.28 -16.10
N SER A 67 -17.91 24.33 -17.26
CA SER A 67 -17.63 23.14 -18.08
C SER A 67 -16.51 22.26 -17.52
N ASP A 68 -15.51 22.88 -16.88
CA ASP A 68 -14.21 22.26 -16.59
C ASP A 68 -13.96 22.16 -15.09
N VAL A 69 -14.94 21.66 -14.32
CA VAL A 69 -14.88 21.62 -12.85
C VAL A 69 -13.63 20.85 -12.38
N PRO A 70 -12.71 21.48 -11.63
CA PRO A 70 -11.54 20.81 -11.05
C PRO A 70 -11.96 19.78 -10.00
N VAL A 71 -11.29 18.62 -10.00
CA VAL A 71 -11.57 17.53 -9.05
C VAL A 71 -10.30 17.08 -8.36
N VAL A 72 -10.33 17.01 -7.03
CA VAL A 72 -9.28 16.35 -6.23
C VAL A 72 -9.92 15.21 -5.46
N VAL A 73 -9.47 13.99 -5.72
CA VAL A 73 -9.94 12.78 -5.05
C VAL A 73 -8.93 12.39 -3.99
N ASN A 74 -9.36 12.38 -2.73
CA ASN A 74 -8.63 11.68 -1.68
C ASN A 74 -9.11 10.22 -1.64
N PHE A 75 -8.23 9.27 -1.93
CA PHE A 75 -8.56 7.85 -1.87
C PHE A 75 -7.69 7.14 -0.81
N SER A 76 -8.15 7.21 0.44
CA SER A 76 -7.43 6.69 1.62
C SER A 76 -7.60 5.18 1.84
N TYR A 77 -7.37 4.39 0.78
CA TYR A 77 -7.29 2.94 0.84
C TYR A 77 -5.87 2.46 0.56
N GLY A 78 -5.55 1.25 0.99
CA GLY A 78 -4.30 0.63 0.60
C GLY A 78 -4.25 -0.87 0.84
N MET A 79 -3.42 -1.51 0.04
CA MET A 79 -3.17 -2.95 0.06
C MET A 79 -1.68 -3.22 -0.14
N VAL A 80 -1.25 -4.42 0.25
CA VAL A 80 0.13 -4.90 0.03
C VAL A 80 0.22 -5.82 -1.18
N GLY A 81 -0.86 -6.52 -1.54
CA GLY A 81 -0.88 -7.41 -2.71
C GLY A 81 -0.91 -6.66 -4.03
N GLY A 82 -0.34 -7.25 -5.08
CA GLY A 82 -0.24 -6.66 -6.41
C GLY A 82 1.20 -6.67 -6.96
N PRO A 83 1.40 -6.26 -8.22
CA PRO A 83 2.69 -6.36 -8.91
C PRO A 83 3.71 -5.28 -8.49
N HIS A 84 3.25 -4.20 -7.85
CA HIS A 84 4.03 -3.04 -7.41
C HIS A 84 4.79 -2.32 -8.52
N ASP A 85 4.34 -2.38 -9.77
CA ASP A 85 5.02 -1.81 -10.94
C ASP A 85 4.12 -0.87 -11.77
N GLY A 86 2.97 -0.47 -11.22
CA GLY A 86 1.99 0.41 -11.85
C GLY A 86 1.06 -0.27 -12.84
N THR A 87 1.16 -1.59 -13.01
CA THR A 87 0.41 -2.32 -14.06
C THR A 87 -0.88 -2.97 -13.56
N SER A 88 -1.22 -2.88 -12.27
CA SER A 88 -2.48 -3.45 -11.77
C SER A 88 -3.68 -2.77 -12.44
N GLU A 89 -4.79 -3.50 -12.56
CA GLU A 89 -5.98 -3.02 -13.28
C GLU A 89 -6.51 -1.69 -12.70
N LEU A 90 -6.59 -1.59 -11.36
CA LEU A 90 -7.04 -0.39 -10.68
C LEU A 90 -6.10 0.80 -10.92
N GLU A 91 -4.77 0.58 -10.88
CA GLU A 91 -3.80 1.66 -11.12
C GLU A 91 -3.92 2.21 -12.54
N ARG A 92 -3.95 1.32 -13.54
CA ARG A 92 -4.09 1.70 -14.94
C ARG A 92 -5.42 2.42 -15.20
N ALA A 93 -6.50 1.97 -14.57
CA ALA A 93 -7.80 2.62 -14.68
C ALA A 93 -7.80 4.01 -14.04
N ILE A 94 -7.18 4.19 -12.86
CA ILE A 94 -7.00 5.51 -12.24
C ILE A 94 -6.20 6.44 -13.19
N ASP A 95 -5.09 5.95 -13.73
CA ASP A 95 -4.24 6.73 -14.65
C ASP A 95 -4.99 7.13 -15.92
N ALA A 96 -5.72 6.19 -16.53
CA ALA A 96 -6.51 6.43 -17.73
C ALA A 96 -7.65 7.43 -17.48
N LEU A 97 -8.36 7.31 -16.36
CA LEU A 97 -9.45 8.23 -15.99
C LEU A 97 -8.94 9.65 -15.70
N VAL A 98 -7.83 9.77 -14.97
CA VAL A 98 -7.19 11.08 -14.71
C VAL A 98 -6.70 11.71 -16.00
N ALA A 99 -6.05 10.93 -16.88
CA ALA A 99 -5.61 11.40 -18.18
C ALA A 99 -6.79 11.87 -19.03
N TRP A 100 -7.85 11.06 -19.15
CA TRP A 100 -9.05 11.41 -19.90
C TRP A 100 -9.70 12.71 -19.41
N ARG A 101 -9.85 12.91 -18.10
CA ARG A 101 -10.39 14.18 -17.58
C ARG A 101 -9.52 15.37 -17.93
N ARG A 102 -8.20 15.24 -17.80
CA ARG A 102 -7.26 16.33 -18.09
C ARG A 102 -7.17 16.67 -19.57
N THR A 103 -7.17 15.68 -20.47
CA THR A 103 -6.89 15.88 -21.89
C THR A 103 -8.13 15.96 -22.77
N VAL A 104 -9.19 15.20 -22.44
CA VAL A 104 -10.43 15.14 -23.25
C VAL A 104 -11.48 16.09 -22.70
N LYS A 105 -11.65 16.15 -21.36
CA LYS A 105 -12.60 17.06 -20.72
C LYS A 105 -12.01 18.43 -20.36
N ASN A 106 -10.70 18.62 -20.54
CA ASN A 106 -9.98 19.82 -20.13
C ASN A 106 -10.20 20.20 -18.65
N ALA A 107 -10.53 19.22 -17.80
CA ALA A 107 -10.89 19.43 -16.40
C ALA A 107 -9.73 19.00 -15.49
N PRO A 108 -9.10 19.94 -14.75
CA PRO A 108 -8.00 19.61 -13.84
C PRO A 108 -8.43 18.54 -12.84
N THR A 109 -7.71 17.42 -12.80
CA THR A 109 -8.06 16.28 -11.94
C THR A 109 -6.82 15.77 -11.23
N ALA A 110 -6.90 15.48 -9.94
CA ALA A 110 -5.81 14.86 -9.18
C ALA A 110 -6.36 13.79 -8.24
N VAL A 111 -5.58 12.73 -8.05
CA VAL A 111 -5.86 11.66 -7.08
C VAL A 111 -4.72 11.64 -6.08
N VAL A 112 -5.06 11.58 -4.79
CA VAL A 112 -4.09 11.52 -3.69
C VAL A 112 -4.29 10.20 -2.95
N LEU A 113 -3.21 9.43 -2.82
CA LEU A 113 -3.18 8.11 -2.20
C LEU A 113 -2.25 8.11 -0.98
N PRO A 114 -2.58 7.35 0.07
CA PRO A 114 -1.65 7.09 1.17
C PRO A 114 -0.55 6.11 0.72
N SER A 115 0.68 6.28 1.23
CA SER A 115 1.78 5.36 0.91
C SER A 115 1.68 4.00 1.61
N GLY A 116 0.80 3.83 2.60
CA GLY A 116 0.63 2.58 3.35
C GLY A 116 1.27 2.61 4.74
N ASN A 117 0.88 1.68 5.62
CA ASN A 117 1.28 1.65 7.03
C ASN A 117 2.11 0.41 7.40
N SER A 118 2.75 -0.23 6.41
CA SER A 118 3.34 -1.56 6.56
C SER A 118 4.87 -1.56 6.75
N TYR A 119 5.53 -0.41 6.94
CA TYR A 119 7.00 -0.35 6.86
C TYR A 119 7.76 -1.31 7.79
N LEU A 120 7.30 -1.48 9.04
CA LEU A 120 7.88 -2.41 10.01
C LEU A 120 7.11 -3.74 10.15
N SER A 121 6.24 -4.04 9.18
CA SER A 121 5.37 -5.23 9.23
C SER A 121 6.10 -6.54 8.93
N ARG A 122 7.33 -6.49 8.38
CA ARG A 122 8.09 -7.66 7.89
C ARG A 122 7.33 -8.45 6.82
N CYS A 123 6.55 -7.75 5.99
CA CYS A 123 5.71 -8.34 4.95
C CYS A 123 6.35 -8.31 3.55
N HIS A 124 7.64 -8.00 3.43
CA HIS A 124 8.35 -8.03 2.15
C HIS A 124 9.70 -8.74 2.28
N ALA A 125 10.04 -9.51 1.25
CA ALA A 125 11.38 -10.02 1.03
C ALA A 125 11.79 -9.87 -0.43
N LYS A 126 13.07 -9.60 -0.65
CA LYS A 126 13.72 -9.54 -1.95
C LYS A 126 14.75 -10.66 -2.04
N ILE A 127 14.64 -11.51 -3.06
CA ILE A 127 15.54 -12.64 -3.25
C ILE A 127 16.28 -12.49 -4.59
N GLU A 128 17.59 -12.60 -4.54
CA GLU A 128 18.47 -12.68 -5.71
C GLU A 128 19.35 -13.92 -5.54
N PHE A 129 19.52 -14.68 -6.62
CA PHE A 129 20.36 -15.87 -6.64
C PHE A 129 21.66 -15.61 -7.41
N GLU A 130 22.72 -16.29 -7.01
CA GLU A 130 24.04 -16.21 -7.64
C GLU A 130 24.20 -17.30 -8.70
N ALA A 131 23.70 -18.51 -8.43
CA ALA A 131 23.81 -19.67 -9.31
C ALA A 131 22.60 -20.62 -9.22
N PRO A 132 22.34 -21.44 -10.27
CA PRO A 132 21.42 -22.56 -10.19
C PRO A 132 21.76 -23.50 -9.02
N GLY A 133 20.74 -23.97 -8.32
CA GLY A 133 20.88 -24.77 -7.11
C GLY A 133 20.83 -23.98 -5.80
N ASP A 134 21.04 -22.66 -5.84
CA ASP A 134 20.83 -21.80 -4.67
C ASP A 134 19.40 -21.93 -4.15
N GLU A 135 19.23 -21.86 -2.82
CA GLU A 135 17.92 -21.92 -2.17
C GLU A 135 17.76 -20.75 -1.20
N ALA A 136 16.61 -20.07 -1.29
CA ALA A 136 16.17 -19.11 -0.31
C ALA A 136 15.06 -19.72 0.54
N VAL A 137 15.17 -19.59 1.87
CA VAL A 137 14.17 -20.08 2.82
C VAL A 137 13.63 -18.89 3.61
N LEU A 138 12.34 -18.61 3.45
CA LEU A 138 11.63 -17.57 4.18
C LEU A 138 10.78 -18.21 5.30
N PRO A 139 11.16 -18.05 6.57
CA PRO A 139 10.28 -18.40 7.68
C PRO A 139 9.08 -17.45 7.68
N TRP A 140 7.88 -18.00 7.54
CA TRP A 140 6.62 -17.25 7.52
C TRP A 140 5.80 -17.62 8.76
N ARG A 141 5.66 -16.66 9.67
CA ARG A 141 4.92 -16.84 10.91
C ARG A 141 3.45 -16.53 10.68
N ILE A 142 2.60 -17.54 10.83
CA ILE A 142 1.14 -17.38 10.87
C ILE A 142 0.68 -17.47 12.33
N PRO A 143 0.04 -16.42 12.87
CA PRO A 143 -0.40 -16.39 14.27
C PRO A 143 -1.60 -17.32 14.50
N PRO A 144 -1.77 -17.83 15.74
CA PRO A 144 -3.00 -18.50 16.13
C PRO A 144 -4.15 -17.50 16.28
N ASP A 145 -5.39 -18.00 16.26
CA ASP A 145 -6.61 -17.17 16.38
C ASP A 145 -6.73 -16.15 15.25
N ASP A 146 -6.48 -16.61 14.03
CA ASP A 146 -6.66 -15.87 12.78
C ASP A 146 -7.84 -16.45 12.01
N TRP A 147 -8.85 -15.63 11.74
CA TRP A 147 -10.15 -16.05 11.19
C TRP A 147 -10.20 -15.88 9.67
N THR A 148 -9.16 -15.30 9.09
CA THR A 148 -9.01 -15.01 7.67
C THR A 148 -7.90 -15.88 7.08
N SER A 149 -7.86 -15.96 5.76
CA SER A 149 -6.79 -16.69 5.07
C SER A 149 -5.55 -15.81 4.99
N SER A 150 -4.40 -16.43 5.14
CA SER A 150 -3.10 -15.76 5.05
C SER A 150 -2.47 -16.06 3.69
N TYR A 151 -1.87 -15.05 3.05
CA TYR A 151 -1.37 -15.17 1.67
C TYR A 151 0.06 -14.66 1.52
N VAL A 152 0.81 -15.31 0.64
CA VAL A 152 2.10 -14.84 0.14
C VAL A 152 2.07 -14.80 -1.39
N GLU A 153 2.44 -13.64 -1.95
CA GLU A 153 2.69 -13.48 -3.38
C GLU A 153 4.20 -13.50 -3.66
N ILE A 154 4.64 -14.37 -4.56
CA ILE A 154 6.03 -14.47 -5.04
C ILE A 154 6.04 -14.03 -6.50
N TRP A 155 6.35 -12.77 -6.73
CA TRP A 155 6.40 -12.19 -8.05
C TRP A 155 7.75 -12.41 -8.72
N MET A 156 7.72 -13.11 -9.84
CA MET A 156 8.87 -13.35 -10.68
C MET A 156 9.26 -12.06 -11.42
N PRO A 157 10.56 -11.84 -11.69
CA PRO A 157 10.95 -10.76 -12.60
C PRO A 157 10.44 -11.06 -14.02
N TYR A 158 10.28 -9.99 -14.80
CA TYR A 158 9.98 -10.09 -16.23
C TYR A 158 10.99 -11.00 -16.94
N ARG A 159 10.52 -11.72 -17.97
CA ARG A 159 11.36 -12.52 -18.86
C ARG A 159 11.07 -12.18 -20.31
N ASP A 160 12.09 -12.29 -21.16
CA ASP A 160 11.99 -12.07 -22.59
C ASP A 160 12.37 -13.35 -23.35
N PRO A 161 11.50 -13.93 -24.20
CA PRO A 161 10.11 -13.52 -24.45
C PRO A 161 9.18 -13.81 -23.25
N PRO A 162 8.07 -13.06 -23.08
CA PRO A 162 7.14 -13.24 -21.98
C PRO A 162 6.53 -14.66 -21.90
N SER A 163 6.38 -15.32 -23.05
CA SER A 163 5.77 -16.64 -23.23
C SER A 163 6.71 -17.84 -23.02
N GLY A 164 7.88 -17.67 -22.41
CA GLY A 164 8.79 -18.79 -22.10
C GLY A 164 8.09 -19.99 -21.42
N THR A 165 8.58 -21.21 -21.60
CA THR A 165 7.91 -22.41 -21.03
C THR A 165 8.75 -23.12 -19.97
N GLY A 166 9.95 -22.62 -19.66
CA GLY A 166 10.84 -23.18 -18.64
C GLY A 166 10.56 -22.66 -17.23
N HIS A 167 10.75 -23.53 -16.24
CA HIS A 167 10.75 -23.15 -14.83
C HIS A 167 12.10 -22.53 -14.46
N ARG A 168 12.10 -21.28 -13.99
CA ARG A 168 13.33 -20.65 -13.48
C ARG A 168 13.50 -20.92 -11.99
N VAL A 169 12.41 -21.19 -11.27
CA VAL A 169 12.41 -21.61 -9.87
C VAL A 169 11.49 -22.78 -9.62
N GLU A 170 11.74 -23.47 -8.50
CA GLU A 170 10.83 -24.41 -7.88
C GLU A 170 10.45 -23.88 -6.48
N VAL A 171 9.15 -23.81 -6.19
CA VAL A 171 8.62 -23.35 -4.89
C VAL A 171 8.12 -24.55 -4.09
N THR A 172 8.55 -24.66 -2.84
CA THR A 172 7.98 -25.61 -1.87
C THR A 172 7.55 -24.86 -0.61
N VAL A 173 6.55 -25.40 0.07
CA VAL A 173 6.14 -24.93 1.38
C VAL A 173 6.47 -26.03 2.39
N GLU A 174 6.72 -25.66 3.64
CA GLU A 174 6.89 -26.57 4.77
C GLU A 174 5.97 -26.11 5.89
N THR A 175 5.24 -27.05 6.47
CA THR A 175 4.26 -26.79 7.53
C THR A 175 4.98 -26.65 8.89
N PRO A 176 4.34 -26.07 9.92
CA PRO A 176 4.96 -25.98 11.25
C PRO A 176 5.28 -27.34 11.86
N GLY A 177 4.60 -28.41 11.43
CA GLY A 177 4.87 -29.80 11.85
C GLY A 177 5.98 -30.49 11.05
N GLY A 178 6.62 -29.79 10.10
CA GLY A 178 7.73 -30.31 9.29
C GLY A 178 7.32 -31.08 8.03
N ALA A 179 6.03 -31.13 7.69
CA ALA A 179 5.61 -31.73 6.42
C ALA A 179 6.02 -30.80 5.26
N VAL A 180 6.72 -31.34 4.26
CA VAL A 180 7.19 -30.59 3.09
C VAL A 180 6.35 -30.97 1.87
N PHE A 181 6.02 -29.98 1.05
CA PHE A 181 5.27 -30.18 -0.19
C PHE A 181 6.27 -30.63 -1.27
N THR A 182 6.20 -31.91 -1.66
CA THR A 182 7.04 -32.46 -2.73
C THR A 182 6.21 -33.23 -3.75
N PRO A 183 6.49 -33.11 -5.07
CA PRO A 183 7.50 -32.22 -5.65
C PRO A 183 7.14 -30.74 -5.47
N GLY A 184 8.11 -29.84 -5.62
CA GLY A 184 7.82 -28.41 -5.66
C GLY A 184 7.07 -28.01 -6.93
N ILE A 185 6.53 -26.81 -6.94
CA ILE A 185 5.81 -26.25 -8.09
C ILE A 185 6.73 -25.34 -8.90
N GLY A 186 6.79 -25.57 -10.21
CA GLY A 186 7.46 -24.68 -11.17
C GLY A 186 6.51 -23.63 -11.76
N GLU A 187 7.02 -22.84 -12.70
CA GLU A 187 6.25 -21.83 -13.45
C GLU A 187 5.29 -22.46 -14.47
N ASP A 188 4.28 -23.20 -14.01
CA ASP A 188 3.23 -23.85 -14.82
C ASP A 188 1.82 -23.43 -14.35
N PRO A 189 1.07 -22.66 -15.17
CA PRO A 189 -0.28 -22.20 -14.80
C PRO A 189 -1.32 -23.32 -14.62
N SER A 190 -1.05 -24.52 -15.13
CA SER A 190 -1.97 -25.65 -15.05
C SER A 190 -1.83 -26.45 -13.73
N THR A 191 -0.76 -26.19 -12.97
CA THR A 191 -0.46 -26.92 -11.74
C THR A 191 -0.93 -26.16 -10.50
N VAL A 192 -1.62 -26.88 -9.61
CA VAL A 192 -1.96 -26.42 -8.25
C VAL A 192 -1.58 -27.54 -7.28
N HIS A 193 -0.81 -27.21 -6.26
CA HIS A 193 -0.52 -28.13 -5.15
C HIS A 193 -1.34 -27.73 -3.93
N GLU A 194 -2.09 -28.69 -3.39
CA GLU A 194 -2.89 -28.52 -2.19
C GLU A 194 -2.39 -29.45 -1.09
N TRP A 195 -2.23 -28.90 0.11
CA TRP A 195 -2.12 -29.72 1.30
C TRP A 195 -3.48 -29.78 1.98
N ARG A 196 -3.90 -31.02 2.26
CA ARG A 196 -5.21 -31.32 2.81
C ARG A 196 -5.09 -31.83 4.24
N SER A 197 -6.02 -31.41 5.08
CA SER A 197 -6.29 -32.04 6.37
C SER A 197 -7.64 -32.74 6.26
N GLY A 198 -7.62 -34.06 6.13
CA GLY A 198 -8.82 -34.82 5.73
C GLY A 198 -9.25 -34.47 4.31
N ALA A 199 -10.52 -34.06 4.15
CA ALA A 199 -11.08 -33.70 2.84
C ALA A 199 -10.75 -32.26 2.41
N ASP A 200 -10.35 -31.38 3.34
CA ASP A 200 -10.25 -29.94 3.07
C ASP A 200 -8.82 -29.49 2.78
N ALA A 201 -8.65 -28.64 1.76
CA ALA A 201 -7.38 -28.01 1.46
C ALA A 201 -7.11 -26.87 2.46
N VAL A 202 -6.06 -27.04 3.28
CA VAL A 202 -5.63 -26.06 4.29
C VAL A 202 -4.50 -25.17 3.82
N CYS A 203 -3.82 -25.55 2.74
CA CYS A 203 -2.84 -24.72 2.05
C CYS A 203 -2.86 -25.04 0.55
N SER A 204 -2.69 -24.03 -0.29
CA SER A 204 -2.54 -24.19 -1.73
C SER A 204 -1.40 -23.33 -2.25
N VAL A 205 -0.61 -23.88 -3.17
CA VAL A 205 0.37 -23.14 -3.97
C VAL A 205 0.01 -23.28 -5.43
N ARG A 206 -0.08 -22.16 -6.14
CA ARG A 206 -0.33 -22.15 -7.59
C ARG A 206 0.54 -21.12 -8.28
N TYR A 207 0.89 -21.40 -9.53
CA TYR A 207 1.49 -20.40 -10.41
C TYR A 207 0.40 -19.74 -11.27
N ILE A 208 0.52 -18.43 -11.44
CA ILE A 208 -0.36 -17.58 -12.24
C ILE A 208 0.56 -16.79 -13.16
N TYR A 209 0.30 -16.84 -14.47
CA TYR A 209 0.89 -15.88 -15.39
C TYR A 209 -0.05 -14.69 -15.51
N VAL A 210 0.40 -13.52 -15.07
CA VAL A 210 -0.35 -12.28 -15.23
C VAL A 210 0.01 -11.70 -16.59
N PRO A 211 -0.94 -11.58 -17.52
CA PRO A 211 -0.68 -11.12 -18.89
C PRO A 211 -0.30 -9.63 -18.93
N ALA A 212 -0.12 -9.11 -20.14
CA ALA A 212 0.07 -7.69 -20.37
C ALA A 212 -1.03 -6.85 -19.67
N ASP A 213 -0.71 -5.71 -19.06
CA ASP A 213 0.57 -4.98 -19.16
C ASP A 213 1.65 -5.40 -18.14
N THR A 214 1.34 -6.30 -17.21
CA THR A 214 2.30 -6.81 -16.20
C THR A 214 3.32 -7.77 -16.81
N ASP A 215 2.85 -8.78 -17.55
CA ASP A 215 3.67 -9.85 -18.18
C ASP A 215 4.68 -10.51 -17.23
N ARG A 216 4.23 -10.91 -16.04
CA ARG A 216 5.06 -11.57 -15.01
C ARG A 216 4.36 -12.79 -14.44
N GLY A 217 5.18 -13.74 -14.00
CA GLY A 217 4.73 -14.88 -13.21
C GLY A 217 4.54 -14.51 -11.75
N LEU A 218 3.54 -15.11 -11.12
CA LEU A 218 3.22 -14.99 -9.71
C LEU A 218 2.99 -16.40 -9.15
N PHE A 219 3.71 -16.77 -8.09
CA PHE A 219 3.24 -17.86 -7.24
C PHE A 219 2.40 -17.30 -6.10
N LEU A 220 1.18 -17.81 -5.96
CA LEU A 220 0.29 -17.48 -4.85
C LEU A 220 0.26 -18.65 -3.87
N VAL A 221 0.77 -18.42 -2.67
CA VAL A 221 0.61 -19.33 -1.53
C VAL A 221 -0.57 -18.83 -0.70
N ARG A 222 -1.54 -19.69 -0.45
CA ARG A 222 -2.67 -19.42 0.45
C ARG A 222 -2.68 -20.44 1.56
N VAL A 223 -2.84 -19.99 2.80
CA VAL A 223 -3.08 -20.84 3.97
C VAL A 223 -4.46 -20.49 4.54
N ALA A 224 -5.25 -21.52 4.83
CA ALA A 224 -6.58 -21.37 5.43
C ALA A 224 -6.49 -20.74 6.84
N PRO A 225 -7.61 -20.22 7.39
CA PRO A 225 -7.63 -19.65 8.74
C PRO A 225 -7.07 -20.60 9.80
N THR A 226 -6.45 -20.04 10.85
CA THR A 226 -5.96 -20.82 12.00
C THR A 226 -7.01 -20.96 13.10
N PHE A 227 -8.18 -20.33 12.93
CA PHE A 227 -9.32 -20.43 13.82
C PHE A 227 -10.64 -20.29 13.07
N SER A 228 -11.66 -20.98 13.56
CA SER A 228 -13.05 -20.83 13.14
C SER A 228 -13.99 -21.02 14.33
N LEU A 229 -15.12 -20.30 14.32
CA LEU A 229 -16.23 -20.58 15.23
C LEU A 229 -17.07 -21.79 14.79
N ASP A 230 -16.99 -22.16 13.51
CA ASP A 230 -17.65 -23.35 13.00
C ASP A 230 -16.81 -24.58 13.38
N PRO A 231 -17.31 -25.46 14.27
CA PRO A 231 -16.57 -26.64 14.69
C PRO A 231 -16.36 -27.66 13.57
N ALA A 232 -17.09 -27.56 12.46
CA ALA A 232 -16.91 -28.39 11.28
C ALA A 232 -15.83 -27.83 10.32
N ALA A 233 -15.40 -26.59 10.48
CA ALA A 233 -14.42 -25.97 9.59
C ALA A 233 -13.01 -26.49 9.88
N THR A 234 -12.34 -26.97 8.84
CA THR A 234 -10.94 -27.35 8.91
C THR A 234 -10.04 -26.11 8.89
N THR A 235 -9.21 -25.96 9.92
CA THR A 235 -8.24 -24.86 10.06
C THR A 235 -6.81 -25.30 9.72
N ALA A 236 -5.99 -24.37 9.26
CA ALA A 236 -4.56 -24.61 9.09
C ALA A 236 -3.80 -24.52 10.44
N PRO A 237 -2.66 -25.22 10.61
CA PRO A 237 -1.85 -25.06 11.80
C PRO A 237 -1.22 -23.66 11.87
N ALA A 238 -1.36 -23.00 13.02
CA ALA A 238 -0.57 -21.83 13.36
C ALA A 238 0.89 -22.20 13.63
N GLY A 239 1.81 -21.26 13.41
CA GLY A 239 3.24 -21.47 13.65
C GLY A 239 4.12 -20.91 12.53
N THR A 240 5.37 -21.37 12.49
CA THR A 240 6.31 -21.00 11.43
C THR A 240 6.19 -22.00 10.29
N TRP A 241 5.63 -21.53 9.19
CA TRP A 241 5.74 -22.17 7.89
C TRP A 241 7.08 -21.77 7.26
N LYS A 242 7.57 -22.53 6.28
CA LYS A 242 8.72 -22.11 5.47
C LYS A 242 8.33 -22.10 4.01
N VAL A 243 8.58 -20.97 3.34
CA VAL A 243 8.49 -20.87 1.88
C VAL A 243 9.90 -21.02 1.35
N ARG A 244 10.16 -22.07 0.57
CA ARG A 244 11.46 -22.31 -0.06
C ARG A 244 11.36 -22.03 -1.54
N ILE A 245 12.31 -21.28 -2.05
CA ILE A 245 12.43 -20.95 -3.47
C ILE A 245 13.80 -21.44 -3.91
N LYS A 246 13.83 -22.44 -4.77
CA LYS A 246 15.06 -23.03 -5.30
C LYS A 246 15.31 -22.51 -6.70
N ASN A 247 16.52 -22.04 -6.96
CA ASN A 247 16.96 -21.61 -8.27
C ASN A 247 17.16 -22.82 -9.19
N VAL A 248 16.43 -22.84 -10.31
CA VAL A 248 16.61 -23.80 -11.41
C VAL A 248 17.37 -23.16 -12.56
N ALA A 249 16.94 -21.97 -12.99
CA ALA A 249 17.51 -21.25 -14.12
C ALA A 249 17.27 -19.73 -14.03
N MET A 250 17.16 -19.18 -12.82
CA MET A 250 17.04 -17.74 -12.61
C MET A 250 18.31 -17.01 -13.04
N PRO A 251 18.20 -15.95 -13.85
CA PRO A 251 19.35 -15.12 -14.20
C PRO A 251 19.83 -14.32 -12.99
N LYS A 252 21.14 -14.19 -12.86
CA LYS A 252 21.77 -13.37 -11.84
C LYS A 252 21.32 -11.91 -11.96
N GLY A 253 21.06 -11.26 -10.83
CA GLY A 253 20.63 -9.86 -10.76
C GLY A 253 19.17 -9.62 -11.14
N ALA A 254 18.36 -10.67 -11.28
CA ALA A 254 16.91 -10.55 -11.50
C ALA A 254 16.16 -10.87 -10.19
N PRO A 255 15.78 -9.86 -9.40
CA PRO A 255 15.17 -10.09 -8.09
C PRO A 255 13.76 -10.67 -8.19
N ILE A 256 13.50 -11.66 -7.33
CA ILE A 256 12.16 -12.14 -7.00
C ILE A 256 11.66 -11.29 -5.83
N GLN A 257 10.43 -10.79 -5.95
CA GLN A 257 9.80 -10.00 -4.91
C GLN A 257 8.75 -10.84 -4.20
N VAL A 258 8.77 -10.86 -2.88
CA VAL A 258 7.87 -11.70 -2.08
C VAL A 258 7.15 -10.84 -1.07
N TRP A 259 5.82 -10.83 -1.11
CA TRP A 259 5.00 -10.08 -0.16
C TRP A 259 4.06 -10.99 0.62
N VAL A 260 3.98 -10.76 1.92
CA VAL A 260 2.85 -11.22 2.74
C VAL A 260 1.73 -10.22 2.57
N LEU A 261 0.55 -10.68 2.16
CA LEU A 261 -0.58 -9.80 1.98
C LEU A 261 -1.13 -9.31 3.32
N ARG A 262 -1.90 -8.23 3.22
CA ARG A 262 -2.43 -7.54 4.37
C ARG A 262 -3.61 -8.32 4.98
N ASP A 263 -3.49 -8.62 6.26
CA ASP A 263 -4.42 -9.46 7.02
C ASP A 263 -4.65 -8.89 8.44
N ASP A 264 -4.34 -7.60 8.63
CA ASP A 264 -4.65 -6.88 9.88
C ASP A 264 -6.12 -6.43 9.91
N THR A 265 -6.58 -6.07 11.10
CA THR A 265 -7.93 -5.51 11.25
C THR A 265 -7.88 -3.99 11.23
N LEU A 266 -8.72 -3.36 10.40
CA LEU A 266 -8.89 -1.92 10.41
C LEU A 266 -9.43 -1.39 11.74
N PHE A 267 -8.99 -0.19 12.11
CA PHE A 267 -9.49 0.49 13.30
C PHE A 267 -11.02 0.61 13.28
N GLY A 268 -11.67 0.15 14.35
CA GLY A 268 -13.14 0.19 14.50
C GLY A 268 -13.88 -1.01 13.91
N HIS A 269 -13.19 -1.97 13.29
CA HIS A 269 -13.77 -3.25 12.84
C HIS A 269 -13.51 -4.36 13.87
N PRO A 270 -14.36 -5.41 13.96
CA PRO A 270 -14.09 -6.58 14.78
C PRO A 270 -12.78 -7.26 14.37
N ARG A 271 -11.95 -7.65 15.34
CA ARG A 271 -10.71 -8.37 15.04
C ARG A 271 -11.02 -9.73 14.46
N ARG A 272 -10.77 -9.88 13.16
CA ARG A 272 -10.91 -11.14 12.42
C ARG A 272 -9.55 -11.63 11.95
N GLY A 273 -8.84 -10.76 11.23
CA GLY A 273 -7.51 -11.05 10.74
C GLY A 273 -6.40 -10.74 11.75
N ARG A 274 -5.33 -11.53 11.67
CA ARG A 274 -4.06 -11.29 12.36
C ARG A 274 -2.90 -11.35 11.35
N GLN A 275 -2.30 -10.19 11.09
CA GLN A 275 -1.16 -10.07 10.17
C GLN A 275 -0.06 -11.11 10.41
N SER A 276 0.09 -12.03 9.46
CA SER A 276 1.25 -12.91 9.35
C SER A 276 2.46 -12.13 8.80
N TYR A 277 3.67 -12.65 9.00
CA TYR A 277 4.89 -11.92 8.66
C TYR A 277 6.09 -12.84 8.46
N PHE A 278 7.15 -12.35 7.82
CA PHE A 278 8.42 -13.07 7.75
C PHE A 278 9.21 -12.96 9.06
N ASP A 279 9.61 -14.11 9.60
CA ASP A 279 10.29 -14.28 10.89
C ASP A 279 11.75 -14.69 10.66
N ALA A 280 12.45 -13.96 9.78
CA ALA A 280 13.82 -14.24 9.43
C ALA A 280 14.78 -13.91 10.60
N PRO A 281 15.68 -14.82 11.01
CA PRO A 281 16.60 -14.58 12.13
C PRO A 281 17.53 -13.38 11.96
N CYS A 282 17.83 -13.00 10.71
CA CYS A 282 18.64 -11.82 10.40
C CYS A 282 17.91 -10.50 10.56
N TYR A 283 16.59 -10.49 10.74
CA TYR A 283 15.80 -9.27 10.86
C TYR A 283 15.86 -8.75 12.30
N GLU A 284 16.61 -7.68 12.53
CA GLU A 284 16.69 -7.02 13.82
C GLU A 284 15.48 -6.11 14.01
N ARG A 285 14.69 -6.34 15.06
CA ARG A 285 13.48 -5.54 15.33
C ARG A 285 13.78 -4.24 16.07
N PHE A 286 14.81 -4.25 16.89
CA PHE A 286 15.16 -3.14 17.77
C PHE A 286 16.65 -2.86 17.70
N ASP A 287 17.02 -1.59 17.78
CA ASP A 287 18.40 -1.16 17.91
C ASP A 287 18.93 -1.42 19.34
N HIS A 288 20.21 -1.13 19.56
CA HIS A 288 20.87 -1.30 20.86
C HIS A 288 20.27 -0.44 22.01
N MET A 289 19.45 0.56 21.69
CA MET A 289 18.71 1.38 22.66
C MET A 289 17.26 0.91 22.85
N GLY A 290 16.85 -0.18 22.21
CA GLY A 290 15.49 -0.72 22.28
C GLY A 290 14.47 0.04 21.41
N ARG A 291 14.91 0.92 20.52
CA ARG A 291 14.03 1.62 19.58
C ARG A 291 13.78 0.74 18.35
N PRO A 292 12.63 0.84 17.68
CA PRO A 292 12.39 0.09 16.45
C PRO A 292 13.48 0.36 15.41
N GLU A 293 14.14 -0.69 14.94
CA GLU A 293 15.14 -0.58 13.88
C GLU A 293 14.43 -0.31 12.56
N GLN A 294 14.87 0.74 11.86
CA GLN A 294 14.27 1.23 10.63
C GLN A 294 15.17 1.02 9.41
N LYS A 295 16.38 0.51 9.57
CA LYS A 295 17.29 0.17 8.47
C LYS A 295 17.28 -1.33 8.21
N ASP A 296 17.40 -1.69 6.94
CA ASP A 296 17.52 -3.08 6.55
C ASP A 296 18.88 -3.67 6.89
N GLN A 297 18.87 -4.93 7.29
CA GLN A 297 20.06 -5.67 7.68
C GLN A 297 20.77 -6.19 6.42
N PRO A 298 22.08 -5.95 6.26
CA PRO A 298 22.85 -6.46 5.13
C PRO A 298 22.71 -7.97 4.97
N GLY A 299 22.39 -8.42 3.74
CA GLY A 299 22.23 -9.85 3.43
C GLY A 299 20.94 -10.49 3.93
N CYS A 300 20.07 -9.76 4.65
CA CYS A 300 18.77 -10.26 5.03
C CYS A 300 17.79 -10.13 3.85
N PRO A 301 17.12 -11.22 3.41
CA PRO A 301 16.16 -11.13 2.30
C PRO A 301 14.92 -10.34 2.70
N VAL A 302 14.52 -10.36 3.97
CA VAL A 302 13.37 -9.60 4.48
C VAL A 302 13.75 -8.12 4.60
N GLN A 303 12.99 -7.26 3.92
CA GLN A 303 13.28 -5.83 3.81
C GLN A 303 12.08 -4.98 4.29
N ARG A 304 12.38 -3.76 4.73
CA ARG A 304 11.41 -2.72 5.09
C ARG A 304 11.06 -1.83 3.89
N THR A 305 11.96 -1.76 2.91
CA THR A 305 11.72 -1.08 1.63
C THR A 305 10.69 -1.83 0.78
N SER A 306 10.18 -1.18 -0.27
CA SER A 306 9.26 -1.79 -1.25
C SER A 306 7.95 -2.33 -0.65
N LEU A 307 7.46 -1.64 0.39
CA LEU A 307 6.16 -1.91 1.05
C LEU A 307 5.13 -0.81 0.77
N GLN A 308 5.44 0.11 -0.15
CA GLN A 308 4.51 1.13 -0.61
C GLN A 308 3.18 0.49 -1.04
N ASN A 309 2.10 1.21 -0.81
CA ASN A 309 0.76 0.82 -1.20
C ASN A 309 0.72 0.38 -2.66
N ALA A 310 0.26 -0.85 -2.91
CA ALA A 310 0.32 -1.46 -4.23
C ALA A 310 -0.57 -0.76 -5.27
N ILE A 311 -1.59 0.00 -4.83
CA ILE A 311 -2.40 0.84 -5.73
C ILE A 311 -1.78 2.23 -5.98
N GLY A 312 -0.65 2.51 -5.35
CA GLY A 312 0.08 3.77 -5.41
C GLY A 312 1.39 3.67 -6.19
N THR A 313 1.49 2.78 -7.17
CA THR A 313 2.68 2.62 -8.01
C THR A 313 2.49 3.10 -9.45
N GLY A 314 1.24 3.42 -9.85
CA GLY A 314 0.89 4.07 -11.12
C GLY A 314 1.42 5.50 -11.28
N ASP A 315 1.22 6.08 -12.46
CA ASP A 315 1.89 7.31 -12.88
C ASP A 315 1.25 8.58 -12.33
N ALA A 316 -0.08 8.68 -12.33
CA ALA A 316 -0.81 9.93 -12.14
C ALA A 316 -1.03 10.34 -10.66
N PRO A 317 -1.34 9.43 -9.71
CA PRO A 317 -1.64 9.81 -8.34
C PRO A 317 -0.45 10.43 -7.60
N ALA A 318 -0.72 11.35 -6.68
CA ALA A 318 0.24 11.78 -5.67
C ALA A 318 0.20 10.83 -4.48
N VAL A 319 1.32 10.21 -4.12
CA VAL A 319 1.41 9.20 -3.07
C VAL A 319 2.09 9.78 -1.85
N ILE A 320 1.42 9.75 -0.69
CA ILE A 320 1.80 10.55 0.47
C ILE A 320 2.16 9.67 1.67
N GLY A 321 3.40 9.81 2.12
CA GLY A 321 3.90 9.24 3.37
C GLY A 321 3.52 10.08 4.59
N ALA A 322 3.77 9.53 5.78
CA ALA A 322 3.47 10.17 7.06
C ALA A 322 4.76 10.47 7.84
N PHE A 323 4.84 11.66 8.43
CA PHE A 323 5.92 12.03 9.34
C PHE A 323 5.37 12.57 10.67
N LEU A 324 6.21 12.55 11.70
CA LEU A 324 5.91 13.07 13.04
C LEU A 324 6.15 14.58 13.07
N ARG A 325 5.13 15.38 13.43
CA ARG A 325 5.20 16.86 13.37
C ARG A 325 6.37 17.43 14.17
N LYS A 326 6.56 16.97 15.41
CA LYS A 326 7.55 17.53 16.34
C LYS A 326 8.97 17.08 16.01
N GLU A 327 9.17 15.78 15.79
CA GLU A 327 10.50 15.22 15.49
C GLU A 327 10.92 15.50 14.04
N MET A 328 9.96 15.83 13.18
CA MET A 328 10.12 15.93 11.73
C MET A 328 10.67 14.63 11.12
N ALA A 329 10.53 13.48 11.79
CA ALA A 329 11.04 12.21 11.29
C ALA A 329 9.93 11.42 10.57
N PRO A 330 10.24 10.59 9.56
CA PRO A 330 9.29 9.63 9.02
C PRO A 330 8.62 8.81 10.12
N ALA A 331 7.30 8.64 10.04
CA ALA A 331 6.59 7.78 10.97
C ALA A 331 7.05 6.33 10.77
N GLU A 332 7.12 5.58 11.86
CA GLU A 332 7.63 4.20 11.86
C GLU A 332 6.80 3.29 10.95
N TYR A 333 5.49 3.51 10.86
CA TYR A 333 4.60 2.73 9.99
C TYR A 333 4.65 3.17 8.52
N SER A 334 5.07 4.41 8.21
CA SER A 334 4.91 5.00 6.87
C SER A 334 5.66 4.20 5.83
N ALA A 335 4.95 3.47 4.98
CA ALA A 335 5.57 2.63 3.98
C ALA A 335 6.24 3.48 2.89
N GLY A 336 7.25 2.88 2.27
CA GLY A 336 8.11 3.53 1.30
C GLY A 336 8.50 2.60 0.16
N GLY A 337 9.19 3.15 -0.82
CA GLY A 337 9.61 2.43 -2.02
C GLY A 337 11.00 1.79 -1.88
N PRO A 338 11.69 1.54 -3.01
CA PRO A 338 11.23 1.79 -4.37
C PRO A 338 10.07 0.88 -4.75
N ILE A 339 9.28 1.32 -5.74
CA ILE A 339 8.35 0.41 -6.43
C ILE A 339 9.16 -0.59 -7.27
N THR A 340 8.54 -1.65 -7.73
CA THR A 340 9.15 -2.55 -8.71
C THR A 340 9.30 -1.81 -10.06
N PRO A 341 10.45 -1.91 -10.75
CA PRO A 341 10.59 -1.36 -12.09
C PRO A 341 9.50 -1.91 -13.03
N PRO A 342 8.78 -1.04 -13.77
CA PRO A 342 7.87 -1.49 -14.81
C PRO A 342 8.58 -2.38 -15.84
N ARG A 343 7.80 -3.17 -16.57
CA ARG A 343 8.31 -4.02 -17.65
C ARG A 343 9.22 -3.23 -18.59
N GLY A 344 10.42 -3.75 -18.82
CA GLY A 344 11.40 -3.17 -19.74
C GLY A 344 12.08 -1.89 -19.22
N ALA A 345 11.70 -1.38 -18.05
CA ALA A 345 12.34 -0.22 -17.45
C ALA A 345 13.61 -0.64 -16.68
N PRO A 346 14.73 0.08 -16.84
CA PRO A 346 15.97 -0.22 -16.13
C PRO A 346 15.90 0.13 -14.64
N ALA A 347 14.94 0.97 -14.24
CA ALA A 347 14.77 1.42 -12.87
C ALA A 347 13.30 1.78 -12.58
N ALA A 348 12.96 1.78 -11.30
CA ALA A 348 11.67 2.26 -10.80
C ALA A 348 11.51 3.75 -11.09
N HIS A 349 10.37 4.15 -11.66
CA HIS A 349 10.06 5.57 -11.90
C HIS A 349 9.65 6.30 -10.60
N ARG A 350 9.42 5.56 -9.51
CA ARG A 350 9.20 6.06 -8.13
C ARG A 350 10.18 5.39 -7.17
N ALA A 351 11.02 6.21 -6.53
CA ALA A 351 11.88 5.73 -5.44
C ALA A 351 11.12 5.49 -4.14
N GLY A 352 9.96 6.12 -3.95
CA GLY A 352 9.12 6.07 -2.75
C GLY A 352 7.86 6.92 -2.93
N PRO A 353 7.24 7.40 -1.83
CA PRO A 353 6.14 8.35 -1.94
C PRO A 353 6.60 9.62 -2.67
N ASP A 354 5.69 10.44 -3.16
CA ASP A 354 6.04 11.72 -3.78
C ASP A 354 6.44 12.76 -2.73
N ALA A 355 5.79 12.75 -1.57
CA ALA A 355 6.09 13.61 -0.43
C ALA A 355 5.55 13.00 0.86
N MET A 356 5.79 13.67 1.99
CA MET A 356 5.21 13.33 3.28
C MET A 356 4.36 14.46 3.85
N ALA A 357 3.30 14.12 4.58
CA ALA A 357 2.55 15.06 5.42
C ALA A 357 2.50 14.55 6.86
N VAL A 358 2.01 15.38 7.79
CA VAL A 358 1.94 15.01 9.21
C VAL A 358 0.96 13.85 9.40
N GLY A 359 1.42 12.73 9.96
CA GLY A 359 0.56 11.61 10.36
C GLY A 359 0.37 11.48 11.87
N ASP A 360 1.29 12.05 12.65
CA ASP A 360 1.25 12.10 14.11
C ASP A 360 1.84 13.42 14.60
N ASP A 361 1.40 13.91 15.75
CA ASP A 361 1.98 15.11 16.34
C ASP A 361 3.37 14.86 16.96
N SER A 362 3.58 13.72 17.62
CA SER A 362 4.92 13.31 18.09
C SER A 362 5.02 11.81 18.40
N ILE A 363 6.22 11.36 18.79
CA ILE A 363 6.45 9.99 19.29
C ILE A 363 5.64 9.61 20.55
N VAL A 364 5.16 10.59 21.33
CA VAL A 364 4.38 10.36 22.58
C VAL A 364 2.94 10.85 22.48
N LEU A 365 2.64 11.74 21.54
CA LEU A 365 1.30 12.23 21.20
C LEU A 365 0.98 11.74 19.80
N HIS A 366 0.47 10.51 19.74
CA HIS A 366 0.13 9.86 18.47
C HIS A 366 -1.11 10.50 17.83
N GLY A 367 -1.07 10.54 16.51
CA GLY A 367 -2.15 11.03 15.67
C GLY A 367 -2.27 12.54 15.56
N VAL A 368 -3.19 12.94 14.68
CA VAL A 368 -3.62 14.31 14.43
C VAL A 368 -5.07 14.43 14.86
N LEU A 369 -5.44 15.56 15.45
CA LEU A 369 -6.81 15.84 15.87
C LEU A 369 -7.67 16.34 14.70
N ALA A 370 -8.77 15.65 14.43
CA ALA A 370 -9.79 16.06 13.46
C ALA A 370 -11.19 15.58 13.90
N ALA A 371 -12.22 15.97 13.16
CA ALA A 371 -13.61 15.67 13.48
C ALA A 371 -13.89 14.16 13.63
N GLY A 372 -14.63 13.80 14.68
CA GLY A 372 -15.23 12.48 14.83
C GLY A 372 -16.64 12.42 14.22
N SER A 373 -17.20 11.21 14.11
CA SER A 373 -18.54 11.01 13.50
C SER A 373 -19.72 11.50 14.34
N ARG A 374 -19.50 11.94 15.59
CA ARG A 374 -20.54 12.51 16.45
C ARG A 374 -20.41 14.04 16.47
N SER A 375 -21.52 14.74 16.58
CA SER A 375 -21.54 16.21 16.64
C SER A 375 -20.62 16.75 17.73
N GLY A 376 -19.77 17.71 17.37
CA GLY A 376 -18.81 18.34 18.28
C GLY A 376 -17.66 17.44 18.76
N SER A 377 -17.55 16.20 18.26
CA SER A 377 -16.48 15.30 18.66
C SER A 377 -15.19 15.56 17.89
N VAL A 378 -14.07 15.43 18.60
CA VAL A 378 -12.71 15.45 18.04
C VAL A 378 -12.03 14.16 18.44
N VAL A 379 -11.34 13.53 17.49
CA VAL A 379 -10.62 12.28 17.71
C VAL A 379 -9.20 12.40 17.16
N ALA A 380 -8.25 11.76 17.83
CA ALA A 380 -6.90 11.58 17.32
C ALA A 380 -6.86 10.31 16.45
N MET A 381 -6.31 10.42 15.24
CA MET A 381 -5.99 9.26 14.39
C MET A 381 -4.62 9.44 13.78
N ASN A 382 -3.93 8.33 13.51
CA ASN A 382 -2.67 8.31 12.78
C ASN A 382 -2.74 7.42 11.54
N GLY A 383 -1.71 7.50 10.72
CA GLY A 383 -1.60 6.74 9.48
C GLY A 383 -1.29 7.62 8.28
N THR A 384 -0.84 6.99 7.21
CA THR A 384 -0.72 7.65 5.90
C THR A 384 -2.08 8.09 5.35
N SER A 385 -3.18 7.47 5.80
CA SER A 385 -4.55 7.91 5.55
C SER A 385 -4.94 9.21 6.25
N VAL A 386 -4.15 9.68 7.24
CA VAL A 386 -4.27 11.01 7.88
C VAL A 386 -3.39 12.04 7.18
N ALA A 387 -2.24 11.61 6.65
CA ALA A 387 -1.32 12.46 5.89
C ALA A 387 -1.87 12.85 4.50
N ALA A 388 -2.35 11.87 3.73
CA ALA A 388 -2.89 12.06 2.38
C ALA A 388 -3.98 13.17 2.25
N PRO A 389 -5.02 13.23 3.11
CA PRO A 389 -6.07 14.25 2.97
C PRO A 389 -5.54 15.68 3.17
N GLN A 390 -4.50 15.89 3.98
CA GLN A 390 -3.91 17.22 4.12
C GLN A 390 -3.27 17.70 2.80
N ILE A 391 -2.70 16.78 2.01
CA ILE A 391 -2.21 17.09 0.67
C ILE A 391 -3.35 17.27 -0.33
N THR A 392 -4.44 16.52 -0.19
CA THR A 392 -5.67 16.76 -0.96
C THR A 392 -6.12 18.21 -0.81
N ARG A 393 -6.14 18.73 0.44
CA ARG A 393 -6.45 20.15 0.70
C ARG A 393 -5.50 21.10 -0.01
N LEU A 394 -4.19 20.85 0.08
CA LEU A 394 -3.16 21.65 -0.59
C LEU A 394 -3.37 21.66 -2.11
N VAL A 395 -3.60 20.49 -2.71
CA VAL A 395 -3.82 20.33 -4.15
C VAL A 395 -5.09 21.07 -4.58
N ALA A 396 -6.18 20.97 -3.83
CA ALA A 396 -7.41 21.71 -4.10
C ALA A 396 -7.19 23.24 -4.03
N LYS A 397 -6.36 23.71 -3.10
CA LYS A 397 -5.97 25.13 -3.04
C LYS A 397 -5.14 25.54 -4.26
N LEU A 398 -4.17 24.73 -4.67
CA LEU A 398 -3.37 25.00 -5.87
C LEU A 398 -4.24 25.07 -7.13
N MET A 399 -5.20 24.14 -7.28
CA MET A 399 -6.17 24.17 -8.39
C MET A 399 -7.02 25.43 -8.38
N ALA A 400 -7.55 25.83 -7.22
CA ALA A 400 -8.34 27.07 -7.09
C ALA A 400 -7.54 28.33 -7.44
N GLU A 401 -6.22 28.30 -7.27
CA GLU A 401 -5.28 29.38 -7.62
C GLU A 401 -4.74 29.25 -9.06
N ASN A 402 -5.27 28.32 -9.88
CA ASN A 402 -4.78 28.00 -11.22
C ASN A 402 -3.28 27.67 -11.28
N LYS A 403 -2.76 27.03 -10.22
CA LYS A 403 -1.36 26.59 -10.13
C LYS A 403 -1.22 25.12 -10.52
N PRO A 404 0.00 24.69 -10.91
CA PRO A 404 0.30 23.26 -11.05
C PRO A 404 -0.10 22.49 -9.79
N SER A 405 -0.76 21.35 -9.98
CA SER A 405 -1.45 20.60 -8.92
C SER A 405 -1.37 19.09 -9.08
N ASP A 406 -0.46 18.61 -9.95
CA ASP A 406 -0.15 17.19 -10.09
C ASP A 406 0.85 16.71 -9.03
N ARG A 407 1.23 15.43 -9.10
CA ARG A 407 2.23 14.86 -8.18
C ARG A 407 3.58 15.59 -8.22
N ARG A 408 4.01 16.13 -9.38
CA ARG A 408 5.27 16.89 -9.51
C ARG A 408 5.16 18.23 -8.81
N ALA A 409 4.00 18.88 -8.85
CA ALA A 409 3.75 20.09 -8.08
C ALA A 409 3.82 19.82 -6.57
N VAL A 410 3.30 18.68 -6.11
CA VAL A 410 3.43 18.24 -4.70
C VAL A 410 4.91 18.04 -4.34
N GLN A 411 5.69 17.34 -5.17
CA GLN A 411 7.14 17.16 -4.98
C GLN A 411 7.85 18.51 -4.88
N ALA A 412 7.56 19.44 -5.79
CA ALA A 412 8.17 20.77 -5.79
C ALA A 412 7.79 21.60 -4.55
N VAL A 413 6.58 21.43 -3.99
CA VAL A 413 6.23 22.04 -2.70
C VAL A 413 7.08 21.45 -1.58
N ALA A 414 7.25 20.13 -1.55
CA ALA A 414 8.05 19.44 -0.54
C ALA A 414 9.52 19.89 -0.59
N GLU A 415 10.13 19.91 -1.79
CA GLU A 415 11.50 20.40 -2.01
C GLU A 415 11.68 21.84 -1.51
N ARG A 416 10.82 22.77 -1.95
CA ARG A 416 10.89 24.16 -1.49
C ARG A 416 10.76 24.30 0.03
N GLN A 417 9.98 23.42 0.64
CA GLN A 417 9.78 23.41 2.08
C GLN A 417 10.98 22.80 2.83
N GLU A 418 11.63 21.77 2.29
CA GLU A 418 12.87 21.21 2.83
C GLU A 418 14.03 22.22 2.78
N ASP A 419 14.15 22.94 1.66
CA ASP A 419 15.25 23.88 1.42
C ASP A 419 14.96 25.28 2.01
N GLY A 420 13.73 25.51 2.46
CA GLY A 420 13.25 26.78 3.01
C GLY A 420 13.36 26.87 4.54
N PRO A 421 13.26 28.09 5.12
CA PRO A 421 13.25 28.27 6.57
C PRO A 421 11.92 27.84 7.22
N PRO A 422 11.94 27.40 8.49
CA PRO A 422 13.12 27.15 9.31
C PRO A 422 13.86 25.86 8.87
N PRO A 423 15.20 25.78 9.05
CA PRO A 423 15.95 24.57 8.76
C PRO A 423 15.37 23.35 9.46
N ARG A 424 15.30 22.24 8.74
CA ARG A 424 14.71 20.99 9.23
C ARG A 424 15.81 19.98 9.57
N PRO A 425 15.60 19.14 10.59
CA PRO A 425 16.53 18.04 10.85
C PRO A 425 16.52 17.08 9.66
N ASN A 426 17.66 16.46 9.36
CA ASN A 426 17.89 15.37 8.39
C ASN A 426 16.74 15.08 7.40
N ARG A 427 16.94 15.43 6.12
CA ARG A 427 15.98 15.09 5.06
C ARG A 427 15.81 13.57 4.97
N PRO A 428 14.57 13.04 4.95
CA PRO A 428 14.34 11.61 4.72
C PRO A 428 14.95 11.14 3.42
N THR A 429 15.35 9.87 3.35
CA THR A 429 15.80 9.28 2.08
C THR A 429 14.67 9.30 1.04
N PRO A 430 14.98 9.32 -0.28
CA PRO A 430 13.95 9.27 -1.32
C PRO A 430 12.99 8.09 -1.16
N GLN A 431 13.47 6.94 -0.68
CA GLN A 431 12.66 5.76 -0.42
C GLN A 431 11.63 5.96 0.69
N ARG A 432 11.98 6.73 1.72
CA ARG A 432 11.12 6.98 2.89
C ARG A 432 10.22 8.19 2.72
N GLY A 433 10.73 9.28 2.15
CA GLY A 433 10.03 10.55 2.12
C GLY A 433 9.91 11.21 0.76
N GLY A 434 10.37 10.57 -0.31
CA GLY A 434 10.27 11.15 -1.65
C GLY A 434 11.02 12.45 -1.77
N ALA A 435 10.31 13.47 -2.26
CA ALA A 435 10.81 14.84 -2.35
C ALA A 435 10.93 15.54 -0.98
N GLY A 436 10.34 15.01 0.09
CA GLY A 436 10.47 15.54 1.45
C GLY A 436 9.15 15.80 2.16
N ARG A 437 9.21 16.58 3.25
CA ARG A 437 8.09 16.85 4.15
C ARG A 437 7.34 18.11 3.74
N ILE A 438 6.02 18.06 3.82
CA ILE A 438 5.14 19.22 3.70
C ILE A 438 4.48 19.42 5.06
N LEU A 439 4.89 20.48 5.76
CA LEU A 439 4.31 20.86 7.04
C LEU A 439 3.17 21.85 6.78
N LEU A 440 1.95 21.42 7.06
CA LEU A 440 0.76 22.26 7.02
C LEU A 440 0.33 22.65 8.44
N PRO A 441 -0.25 23.85 8.64
CA PRO A 441 -0.77 24.26 9.94
C PRO A 441 -1.78 23.25 10.50
N PRO A 442 -1.79 22.98 11.81
CA PRO A 442 -2.80 22.12 12.41
C PRO A 442 -4.18 22.77 12.31
N ARG A 443 -5.19 21.94 12.00
CA ARG A 443 -6.60 22.35 11.91
C ARG A 443 -7.21 22.53 13.29
N THR A 444 -7.31 21.45 14.04
CA THR A 444 -7.83 21.51 15.41
C THR A 444 -6.73 22.03 16.32
N ARG A 445 -6.89 23.25 16.82
CA ARG A 445 -6.02 23.82 17.85
C ARG A 445 -6.71 23.60 19.19
N VAL A 446 -6.10 22.84 20.08
CA VAL A 446 -6.49 22.87 21.49
C VAL A 446 -6.13 24.28 21.99
N PRO A 447 -7.06 25.04 22.59
CA PRO A 447 -6.71 26.30 23.23
C PRO A 447 -5.58 26.02 24.23
N ARG A 448 -4.46 26.74 24.08
CA ARG A 448 -3.32 26.62 24.99
C ARG A 448 -3.62 27.22 26.35
#